data_AF-A0A381QJW6-F1
#
_entry.id   AF-A0A381QJW6-F1
#
_cell.length_a   1.000
_cell.length_b   1.000
_cell.length_c   1.000
_cell.angle_alpha   90.00
_cell.angle_beta   90.00
_cell.angle_gamma   90.00
#
_symmetry.space_group_name_H-M   'P 1'
#
loop_
_entity.id
_entity.type
_entity.pdbx_description
1 polymer ?
#
loop_
_entity_poly.entity_id
_entity_poly.type
_entity_poly.pdbx_seq_one_letter_code
_entity_poly.pdbx_strand_id
1 'polypeptide(L)'
;MKYLLFIIISIFSTGCDFGGGVVVLEEPIAESTTRVDSFNIRNKEMRELILTEAEKKNVEVWTNENGSIGYYLADGDKVDDIVTYAFAVFWVNN
;
A
#
# COMPACT_ATOMS: atom_id res chain seq x y z
N MET A 1 42.18 17.52 3.32
CA MET A 1 42.59 16.26 2.67
C MET A 1 41.36 15.74 1.94
N LYS A 2 41.09 15.98 0.64
CA LYS A 2 41.80 15.72 -0.62
C LYS A 2 42.29 14.28 -0.76
N TYR A 3 41.36 13.38 -1.05
CA TYR A 3 41.63 12.20 -1.87
C TYR A 3 40.51 12.04 -2.89
N LEU A 4 40.82 12.56 -4.06
CA LEU A 4 40.08 12.43 -5.30
C LEU A 4 40.63 11.16 -5.94
N LEU A 5 39.84 10.09 -6.01
CA LEU A 5 40.21 8.86 -6.69
C LEU A 5 39.12 8.52 -7.71
N PHE A 6 39.34 9.01 -8.93
CA PHE A 6 38.73 8.46 -10.14
C PHE A 6 39.31 7.07 -10.37
N ILE A 7 38.46 6.05 -10.46
CA ILE A 7 38.80 4.79 -11.10
C ILE A 7 37.78 4.54 -12.20
N ILE A 8 38.30 4.56 -13.43
CA ILE A 8 37.64 4.25 -14.69
C ILE A 8 37.96 2.77 -15.02
N ILE A 9 37.16 2.18 -15.92
CA ILE A 9 37.42 0.96 -16.73
C ILE A 9 37.04 -0.33 -15.95
N SER A 10 36.14 -1.21 -16.42
CA SER A 10 36.02 -1.78 -17.75
C SER A 10 34.63 -2.35 -18.01
N ILE A 11 34.11 -2.12 -19.22
CA ILE A 11 32.94 -2.81 -19.77
C ILE A 11 33.41 -4.20 -20.19
N PHE A 12 33.05 -5.24 -19.43
CA PHE A 12 33.12 -6.61 -19.94
C PHE A 12 31.76 -6.96 -20.55
N SER A 13 31.66 -6.79 -21.86
CA SER A 13 30.61 -7.41 -22.67
C SER A 13 30.87 -8.91 -22.75
N THR A 14 30.35 -9.69 -21.80
CA THR A 14 30.15 -11.12 -22.00
C THR A 14 28.88 -11.31 -22.82
N GLY A 15 29.03 -11.35 -24.15
CA GLY A 15 28.11 -12.07 -24.99
C GLY A 15 28.32 -13.56 -24.73
N CYS A 16 27.32 -14.23 -24.16
CA CYS A 16 27.26 -15.69 -24.14
C CYS A 16 26.05 -16.11 -24.96
N ASP A 17 26.37 -16.67 -26.11
CA ASP A 17 25.51 -17.31 -27.07
C ASP A 17 24.92 -18.62 -26.51
N PHE A 18 23.72 -18.93 -26.98
CA PHE A 18 23.06 -20.25 -27.00
C PHE A 18 22.69 -20.97 -25.69
N GLY A 19 21.38 -20.92 -25.39
CA GLY A 19 20.59 -22.16 -25.35
C GLY A 19 20.20 -22.71 -23.97
N GLY A 20 18.89 -22.71 -23.71
CA GLY A 20 18.22 -23.83 -23.04
C GLY A 20 18.11 -23.73 -21.53
N GLY A 21 17.04 -23.08 -21.07
CA GLY A 21 16.57 -23.15 -19.69
C GLY A 21 15.89 -21.85 -19.32
N VAL A 22 14.57 -21.82 -19.38
CA VAL A 22 13.79 -20.75 -18.75
C VAL A 22 14.13 -20.81 -17.27
N VAL A 23 15.07 -19.97 -16.85
CA VAL A 23 15.22 -19.63 -15.44
C VAL A 23 13.96 -18.86 -15.11
N VAL A 24 12.96 -19.58 -14.62
CA VAL A 24 11.93 -18.97 -13.79
C VAL A 24 12.73 -18.43 -12.61
N LEU A 25 13.11 -17.16 -12.71
CA LEU A 25 13.39 -16.35 -11.56
C LEU A 25 12.09 -16.40 -10.77
N GLU A 26 12.02 -17.30 -9.79
CA GLU A 26 11.13 -17.08 -8.67
C GLU A 26 11.55 -15.71 -8.16
N GLU A 27 10.75 -14.70 -8.50
CA GLU A 27 10.82 -13.41 -7.85
C GLU A 27 10.90 -13.72 -6.37
N PRO A 28 11.91 -13.22 -5.64
CA PRO A 28 11.87 -13.35 -4.20
C PRO A 28 10.55 -12.74 -3.79
N ILE A 29 9.63 -13.59 -3.31
CA ILE A 29 8.41 -13.15 -2.65
C ILE A 29 8.95 -12.36 -1.47
N ALA A 30 9.08 -11.05 -1.67
CA ALA A 30 9.36 -10.12 -0.62
C ALA A 30 8.19 -10.31 0.32
N GLU A 31 8.45 -11.03 1.41
CA GLU A 31 7.49 -11.28 2.47
C GLU A 31 6.97 -9.89 2.87
N SER A 32 5.76 -9.59 2.40
CA SER A 32 5.18 -8.27 2.44
C SER A 32 4.88 -7.96 3.89
N THR A 33 5.80 -7.29 4.57
CA THR A 33 5.57 -6.84 5.94
C THR A 33 4.75 -5.55 5.99
N THR A 34 4.02 -5.23 4.91
CA THR A 34 2.96 -4.24 4.96
C THR A 34 1.80 -4.83 5.75
N ARG A 35 1.79 -4.55 7.06
CA ARG A 35 0.74 -5.02 7.96
C ARG A 35 -0.55 -4.29 7.60
N VAL A 36 -1.60 -5.06 7.35
CA VAL A 36 -2.95 -4.57 7.04
C VAL A 36 -3.89 -4.90 8.19
N ASP A 37 -4.95 -4.13 8.32
CA ASP A 37 -6.07 -4.42 9.21
C ASP A 37 -7.39 -4.06 8.52
N SER A 38 -8.53 -4.41 9.12
CA SER A 38 -9.84 -4.18 8.51
C SER A 38 -10.96 -4.05 9.53
N PHE A 39 -12.01 -3.32 9.14
CA PHE A 39 -13.22 -3.15 9.95
C PHE A 39 -14.49 -3.22 9.09
N ASN A 40 -15.64 -3.45 9.73
CA ASN A 40 -16.92 -3.59 9.04
C ASN A 40 -17.91 -2.49 9.46
N ILE A 41 -18.49 -1.81 8.47
CA ILE A 41 -19.58 -0.84 8.65
C ILE A 41 -20.81 -1.35 7.90
N ARG A 42 -21.89 -1.62 8.64
CA ARG A 42 -23.15 -2.14 8.10
C ARG A 42 -23.96 -1.06 7.37
N ASN A 43 -23.89 0.20 7.82
CA ASN A 43 -24.60 1.30 7.18
C ASN A 43 -23.90 1.68 5.87
N LYS A 44 -24.62 1.59 4.74
CA LYS A 44 -24.07 1.84 3.40
C LYS A 44 -23.63 3.29 3.21
N GLU A 45 -24.44 4.24 3.67
CA GLU A 45 -24.15 5.67 3.53
C GLU A 45 -22.92 6.06 4.36
N MET A 46 -22.76 5.50 5.56
CA MET A 46 -21.57 5.72 6.40
C MET A 46 -20.31 5.13 5.77
N ARG A 47 -20.42 3.96 5.14
CA ARG A 47 -19.32 3.37 4.36
C ARG A 47 -18.90 4.27 3.20
N GLU A 48 -19.86 4.80 2.43
CA GLU A 48 -19.58 5.70 1.31
C GLU A 48 -18.91 7.00 1.78
N LEU A 49 -19.34 7.52 2.93
CA LEU A 49 -18.70 8.68 3.56
C LEU A 49 -17.25 8.39 3.94
N ILE A 50 -16.97 7.26 4.58
CA ILE A 50 -15.61 6.85 4.97
C ILE A 50 -14.69 6.75 3.75
N LEU A 51 -15.14 6.12 2.67
CA LEU A 51 -14.35 6.00 1.43
C LEU A 51 -14.05 7.37 0.81
N THR A 52 -15.06 8.25 0.80
CA THR A 52 -14.92 9.61 0.26
C THR A 52 -13.94 10.45 1.09
N GLU A 53 -13.99 10.36 2.42
CA GLU A 53 -13.08 11.10 3.30
C GLU A 53 -11.66 10.55 3.25
N ALA A 54 -11.49 9.24 3.08
CA ALA A 54 -10.20 8.62 2.84
C ALA A 54 -9.56 9.14 1.55
N GLU A 55 -10.33 9.20 0.45
CA GLU A 55 -9.89 9.80 -0.82
C GLU A 55 -9.47 11.26 -0.64
N LYS A 56 -10.30 12.10 0.00
CA LYS A 56 -9.98 13.52 0.26
C LYS A 56 -8.70 13.71 1.05
N LYS A 57 -8.43 12.82 2.01
CA LYS A 57 -7.26 12.88 2.90
C LYS A 57 -6.05 12.12 2.33
N ASN A 58 -6.15 11.56 1.12
CA ASN A 58 -5.13 10.72 0.50
C ASN A 58 -4.69 9.56 1.42
N VAL A 59 -5.68 8.89 2.03
CA VAL A 59 -5.50 7.68 2.84
C VAL A 59 -5.96 6.49 2.00
N GLU A 60 -5.07 5.52 1.80
CA GLU A 60 -5.39 4.33 1.02
C GLU A 60 -6.29 3.39 1.85
N VAL A 61 -7.48 3.13 1.31
CA VAL A 61 -8.42 2.14 1.82
C VAL A 61 -9.00 1.36 0.65
N TRP A 62 -9.40 0.11 0.89
CA TRP A 62 -10.03 -0.72 -0.12
C TRP A 62 -11.18 -1.53 0.48
N THR A 63 -12.07 -2.02 -0.39
CA THR A 63 -13.13 -2.95 0.03
C THR A 63 -12.70 -4.38 -0.21
N ASN A 64 -12.65 -5.18 0.85
CA ASN A 64 -12.35 -6.61 0.79
C ASN A 64 -13.53 -7.40 0.23
N GLU A 65 -13.30 -8.65 -0.21
CA GLU A 65 -14.35 -9.53 -0.76
C GLU A 65 -15.51 -9.77 0.21
N ASN A 66 -15.23 -9.80 1.52
CA ASN A 66 -16.24 -9.95 2.57
C ASN A 66 -16.98 -8.63 2.89
N GLY A 67 -16.72 -7.57 2.13
CA GLY A 67 -17.27 -6.25 2.35
C GLY A 67 -16.71 -5.52 3.56
N SER A 68 -15.58 -5.92 4.17
CA SER A 68 -14.88 -5.06 5.13
C SER A 68 -14.10 -3.96 4.42
N ILE A 69 -13.78 -2.88 5.12
CA ILE A 69 -12.84 -1.85 4.64
C ILE A 69 -11.46 -2.24 5.18
N GLY A 70 -10.52 -2.50 4.28
CA GLY A 70 -9.11 -2.76 4.58
C GLY A 70 -8.27 -1.49 4.50
N TYR A 71 -7.21 -1.44 5.31
CA TYR A 71 -6.26 -0.32 5.36
C TYR A 71 -4.88 -0.79 5.81
N TYR A 72 -3.84 0.02 5.56
CA TYR A 72 -2.51 -0.23 6.09
C TYR A 72 -2.41 0.22 7.55
N LEU A 73 -1.83 -0.60 8.43
CA LEU A 73 -1.67 -0.23 9.85
C LEU A 73 -0.87 1.07 10.06
N ALA A 74 0.00 1.44 9.11
CA ALA A 74 0.74 2.71 9.14
C ALA A 74 -0.18 3.95 9.08
N ASP A 75 -1.39 3.81 8.54
CA ASP A 75 -2.40 4.86 8.44
C ASP A 75 -3.53 4.71 9.49
N GLY A 76 -3.37 3.83 10.48
CA GLY A 76 -4.42 3.52 11.46
C GLY A 76 -5.00 4.74 12.17
N ASP A 77 -4.17 5.67 12.63
CA ASP A 77 -4.63 6.90 13.28
C ASP A 77 -5.48 7.77 12.33
N LYS A 78 -5.10 7.84 11.05
CA LYS A 78 -5.85 8.61 10.05
C LYS A 78 -7.20 7.95 9.73
N VAL A 79 -7.22 6.62 9.70
CA VAL A 79 -8.44 5.84 9.49
C VAL A 79 -9.38 6.01 10.68
N ASP A 80 -8.87 5.99 11.92
CA ASP A 80 -9.68 6.21 13.12
C ASP A 80 -10.30 7.61 13.15
N ASP A 81 -9.53 8.65 12.77
CA ASP A 81 -10.04 10.02 12.61
C ASP A 81 -11.18 10.10 11.57
N ILE A 82 -11.03 9.42 10.44
CA ILE A 82 -12.04 9.37 9.38
C ILE A 82 -13.31 8.67 9.88
N VAL A 83 -13.16 7.51 10.53
CA VAL A 83 -14.27 6.73 11.05
C VAL A 83 -15.01 7.52 12.14
N THR A 84 -14.28 8.14 13.06
CA THR A 84 -14.83 9.00 14.11
C THR A 84 -15.61 10.18 13.53
N TYR A 85 -15.06 10.85 12.51
CA TYR A 85 -15.77 11.91 11.79
C TYR A 85 -17.06 11.40 11.15
N ALA A 86 -17.02 10.24 10.47
CA ALA A 86 -18.20 9.67 9.85
C ALA A 86 -19.29 9.37 10.88
N PHE A 87 -18.95 8.82 12.04
CA PHE A 87 -19.90 8.63 13.14
C PHE A 87 -20.48 9.95 13.64
N ALA A 88 -19.66 10.98 13.82
CA ALA A 88 -20.13 12.29 14.27
C ALA A 88 -21.13 12.93 13.29
N VAL A 89 -20.84 12.87 11.98
CA VAL A 89 -21.74 13.37 10.92
C VAL A 89 -23.07 12.64 10.95
N PHE A 90 -23.05 11.32 11.07
CA PHE A 90 -24.28 10.53 11.13
C PHE A 90 -25.11 10.80 12.39
N TRP A 91 -24.46 11.02 13.53
CA TRP A 91 -25.13 11.29 14.79
C TRP A 91 -25.77 12.68 14.85
N VAL A 92 -25.20 13.67 14.17
CA VAL A 92 -25.76 15.02 14.11
C VAL A 92 -26.92 15.13 13.12
N ASN A 93 -26.90 14.31 12.06
CA ASN A 93 -27.88 14.39 10.96
C ASN A 93 -29.07 13.42 11.10
N ASN A 94 -29.10 12.56 12.11
CA ASN A 94 -30.19 11.63 12.41
C ASN A 94 -30.70 11.83 13.84
#